data_AF-A0A553NFN8-F1
#
_entry.id   AF-A0A553NFN8-F1
#
_cell.length_a   1.000
_cell.length_b   1.000
_cell.length_c   1.000
_cell.angle_alpha   90.00
_cell.angle_beta   90.00
_cell.angle_gamma   90.00
#
_symmetry.space_group_name_H-M   'P 1'
#
loop_
_entity.id
_entity.type
_entity.pdbx_description
1 polymer ?
#
loop_
_entity_poly.entity_id
_entity_poly.type
_entity_poly.pdbx_seq_one_letter_code
_entity_poly.pdbx_strand_id
1 'polypeptide(L)'
;MGPKEALIFLTLSVIVISAKRLPKGDLDFETHWVFSSCSLGDTSWQKTFIRSALKSWVTSIQPVRRLKQDSKIIKDARIVGRFHVNDTDYQPLVVGHDDYAWLKYGPEDQGNGWIVGPMKVRESKVTGRGLGFIFPDFHTAIVGDYENDKLFNGHNRNVKAYRCRQGMLELQYEPLKKLSPVFKYEAANETFLTSKPLLMDPYDKRNVYVAPSGIPNAGQGLFAKRTIPAQTLIVTYAGLHVYDEEDLYSEDMTPDEVEDAHKNLMSYDDDYALNIPPDMSSLHQYCSSLGHKVQHKFKNPNADFVFFKHPRFGYVRALGSTRTIQRHEEIFVDYYYSIKGDRCPNWYRTLYHQVFGTKGRPKGNVESDFSRLNFN
;
A
#
# COMPACT_ATOMS: atom_id res chain seq x y z
N MET A 1 35.87 -33.16 22.97
CA MET A 1 35.17 -32.76 21.72
C MET A 1 34.07 -31.79 22.11
N GLY A 2 34.24 -30.50 21.82
CA GLY A 2 33.25 -29.45 22.06
C GLY A 2 33.22 -28.54 20.83
N PRO A 3 32.06 -27.93 20.49
CA PRO A 3 31.94 -27.18 19.24
C PRO A 3 32.72 -25.87 19.34
N LYS A 4 33.61 -25.65 18.37
CA LYS A 4 34.26 -24.35 18.17
C LYS A 4 33.27 -23.43 17.48
N GLU A 5 32.81 -22.40 18.17
CA GLU A 5 32.12 -21.27 17.55
C GLU A 5 33.09 -20.54 16.62
N ALA A 6 32.78 -20.53 15.33
CA ALA A 6 33.49 -19.73 14.34
C ALA A 6 32.88 -18.32 14.34
N LEU A 7 33.57 -17.37 14.98
CA LEU A 7 33.30 -15.95 14.82
C LEU A 7 33.67 -15.55 13.38
N ILE A 8 32.68 -15.29 12.54
CA ILE A 8 32.87 -14.68 11.21
C ILE A 8 33.09 -13.19 11.43
N PHE A 9 34.35 -12.75 11.41
CA PHE A 9 34.69 -11.34 11.29
C PHE A 9 34.39 -10.88 9.85
N LEU A 10 33.29 -10.15 9.65
CA LEU A 10 33.02 -9.40 8.42
C LEU A 10 33.97 -8.20 8.36
N THR A 11 35.08 -8.35 7.64
CA THR A 11 35.94 -7.22 7.26
C THR A 11 35.20 -6.37 6.22
N LEU A 12 34.77 -5.17 6.62
CA LEU A 12 34.26 -4.13 5.71
C LEU A 12 35.40 -3.56 4.87
N SER A 13 35.38 -3.81 3.56
CA SER A 13 36.29 -3.19 2.59
C SER A 13 35.53 -2.14 1.79
N VAL A 14 36.06 -0.90 1.73
CA VAL A 14 35.44 0.25 1.05
C VAL A 14 36.46 0.91 0.09
N ILE A 15 36.06 1.15 -1.17
CA ILE A 15 36.88 1.74 -2.28
C ILE A 15 35.92 2.52 -3.23
N VAL A 16 36.25 3.74 -3.71
CA VAL A 16 35.32 4.61 -4.51
C VAL A 16 35.92 5.48 -5.65
N ILE A 17 35.08 5.73 -6.70
CA ILE A 17 35.17 6.72 -7.81
C ILE A 17 33.75 7.36 -8.06
N SER A 18 33.71 8.59 -8.60
CA SER A 18 32.63 9.64 -8.72
C SER A 18 31.31 9.34 -9.49
N ALA A 19 30.20 10.01 -9.13
CA ALA A 19 28.91 10.06 -9.86
C ALA A 19 28.30 11.48 -10.02
N LYS A 20 27.53 11.70 -11.10
CA LYS A 20 27.00 13.00 -11.61
C LYS A 20 25.81 13.57 -10.80
N ARG A 21 25.72 14.91 -10.75
CA ARG A 21 24.61 15.71 -10.17
C ARG A 21 23.26 15.39 -10.83
N LEU A 22 22.23 15.11 -10.03
CA LEU A 22 20.83 15.00 -10.48
C LEU A 22 20.18 16.40 -10.61
N PRO A 23 19.18 16.59 -11.51
CA PRO A 23 18.52 17.89 -11.71
C PRO A 23 17.72 18.33 -10.48
N LYS A 24 17.79 19.63 -10.14
CA LYS A 24 16.87 20.30 -9.19
C LYS A 24 15.47 20.34 -9.79
N GLY A 25 14.44 20.05 -9.00
CA GLY A 25 13.03 20.18 -9.36
C GLY A 25 12.17 20.45 -8.12
N ASP A 26 11.06 21.18 -8.33
CA ASP A 26 10.27 21.98 -7.38
C ASP A 26 9.49 21.23 -6.28
N LEU A 27 10.18 20.56 -5.36
CA LEU A 27 9.58 20.09 -4.10
C LEU A 27 10.61 20.23 -2.95
N ASP A 28 10.12 20.34 -1.71
CA ASP A 28 10.89 20.45 -0.45
C ASP A 28 11.67 19.16 -0.13
N PHE A 29 12.49 18.67 -1.07
CA PHE A 29 13.35 17.51 -0.91
C PHE A 29 14.82 17.89 -0.99
N GLU A 30 15.59 17.41 -0.02
CA GLU A 30 17.03 17.51 -0.03
C GLU A 30 17.67 16.21 -0.52
N THR A 31 18.63 16.37 -1.43
CA THR A 31 19.41 15.25 -1.95
C THR A 31 20.54 14.93 -0.98
N HIS A 32 20.55 13.72 -0.45
CA HIS A 32 21.52 13.25 0.52
C HIS A 32 22.24 11.99 0.02
N TRP A 33 23.49 11.85 0.41
CA TRP A 33 24.14 10.53 0.42
C TRP A 33 23.43 9.64 1.42
N VAL A 34 23.32 8.35 1.12
CA VAL A 34 22.64 7.39 2.01
C VAL A 34 23.56 6.27 2.46
N PHE A 35 23.37 5.85 3.71
CA PHE A 35 23.83 4.54 4.16
C PHE A 35 22.91 3.47 3.56
N SER A 36 23.47 2.30 3.24
CA SER A 36 22.73 1.12 2.76
C SER A 36 23.40 -0.12 3.34
N SER A 37 22.59 -1.04 3.87
CA SER A 37 23.07 -2.35 4.33
C SER A 37 23.47 -3.29 3.18
N CYS A 38 23.19 -2.94 1.93
CA CYS A 38 23.58 -3.76 0.79
C CYS A 38 25.09 -3.69 0.52
N SER A 39 25.70 -4.82 0.18
CA SER A 39 27.13 -4.87 -0.12
C SER A 39 27.47 -4.18 -1.46
N LEU A 40 28.72 -3.74 -1.58
CA LEU A 40 29.25 -3.17 -2.82
C LEU A 40 29.66 -4.22 -3.86
N GLY A 41 29.86 -5.49 -3.44
CA GLY A 41 30.52 -6.53 -4.24
C GLY A 41 29.79 -7.88 -4.35
N ASP A 42 28.70 -8.13 -3.61
CA ASP A 42 27.95 -9.39 -3.72
C ASP A 42 26.91 -9.35 -4.84
N THR A 43 27.36 -9.72 -6.04
CA THR A 43 26.50 -9.74 -7.24
C THR A 43 25.65 -11.00 -7.38
N SER A 44 25.70 -11.92 -6.42
CA SER A 44 25.00 -13.21 -6.47
C SER A 44 23.52 -13.08 -6.10
N TRP A 45 22.66 -13.80 -6.82
CA TRP A 45 21.23 -13.85 -6.53
C TRP A 45 20.92 -14.72 -5.31
N GLN A 46 20.36 -14.10 -4.27
CA GLN A 46 19.89 -14.74 -3.05
C GLN A 46 18.40 -15.08 -3.16
N LYS A 47 18.04 -16.32 -2.80
CA LYS A 47 16.65 -16.85 -2.90
C LYS A 47 16.00 -17.12 -1.55
N THR A 48 16.75 -16.96 -0.46
CA THR A 48 16.29 -17.18 0.92
C THR A 48 16.08 -15.85 1.62
N PHE A 49 15.20 -15.82 2.63
CA PHE A 49 14.97 -14.64 3.48
C PHE A 49 14.62 -13.36 2.72
N ILE A 50 14.01 -13.48 1.52
CA ILE A 50 13.74 -12.35 0.61
C ILE A 50 12.98 -11.23 1.34
N ARG A 51 11.84 -11.54 1.96
CA ARG A 51 11.00 -10.53 2.62
C ARG A 51 11.72 -9.79 3.74
N SER A 52 12.43 -10.53 4.61
CA SER A 52 13.19 -9.94 5.70
C SER A 52 14.38 -9.12 5.20
N ALA A 53 15.05 -9.56 4.13
CA ALA A 53 16.16 -8.83 3.53
C ALA A 53 15.70 -7.51 2.89
N LEU A 54 14.60 -7.53 2.13
CA LEU A 54 14.02 -6.33 1.53
C LEU A 54 13.58 -5.32 2.61
N LYS A 55 12.84 -5.79 3.62
CA LYS A 55 12.40 -4.94 4.74
C LYS A 55 13.58 -4.37 5.53
N SER A 56 14.59 -5.19 5.82
CA SER A 56 15.81 -4.74 6.50
C SER A 56 16.60 -3.74 5.67
N TRP A 57 16.63 -3.91 4.35
CA TRP A 57 17.33 -2.99 3.46
C TRP A 57 16.64 -1.64 3.42
N VAL A 58 15.34 -1.59 3.13
CA VAL A 58 14.56 -0.34 3.09
C VAL A 58 14.69 0.45 4.39
N THR A 59 14.58 -0.23 5.54
CA THR A 59 14.72 0.41 6.86
C THR A 59 16.14 0.86 7.19
N SER A 60 17.15 0.26 6.55
CA SER A 60 18.56 0.65 6.73
C SER A 60 18.95 1.91 5.97
N ILE A 61 18.16 2.33 4.98
CA ILE A 61 18.48 3.51 4.20
C ILE A 61 18.30 4.71 5.12
N GLN A 62 19.31 5.56 5.23
CA GLN A 62 19.33 6.70 6.16
C GLN A 62 20.17 7.83 5.55
N PRO A 63 19.80 9.12 5.74
CA PRO A 63 20.55 10.22 5.21
C PRO A 63 21.85 10.42 5.99
N VAL A 64 22.96 10.70 5.30
CA VAL A 64 24.25 11.02 5.95
C VAL A 64 24.21 12.47 6.44
N ARG A 65 23.63 12.72 7.61
CA ARG A 65 23.62 14.04 8.27
C ARG A 65 24.87 14.20 9.15
N ARG A 66 25.75 15.14 8.80
CA ARG A 66 26.88 15.60 9.64
C ARG A 66 27.88 14.51 10.07
N LEU A 67 28.47 13.80 9.14
CA LEU A 67 29.86 13.39 9.35
C LEU A 67 30.74 14.61 9.04
N LYS A 68 31.72 14.96 9.89
CA LYS A 68 32.72 15.99 9.54
C LYS A 68 33.25 15.64 8.15
N GLN A 69 33.35 16.61 7.24
CA GLN A 69 33.80 16.44 5.85
C GLN A 69 35.12 15.65 5.71
N ASP A 70 35.88 15.51 6.80
CA ASP A 70 37.11 14.73 6.90
C ASP A 70 36.97 13.24 7.29
N SER A 71 35.77 12.75 7.60
CA SER A 71 35.62 11.31 7.82
C SER A 71 35.74 10.57 6.49
N LYS A 72 36.66 9.60 6.44
CA LYS A 72 36.85 8.64 5.34
C LYS A 72 35.51 8.11 4.77
N ILE A 73 34.49 8.02 5.63
CA ILE A 73 33.14 7.51 5.39
C ILE A 73 32.34 8.31 4.33
N ILE A 74 32.48 9.64 4.23
CA ILE A 74 31.69 10.45 3.27
C ILE A 74 32.18 10.30 1.83
N LYS A 75 33.48 10.03 1.64
CA LYS A 75 34.07 9.92 0.30
C LYS A 75 33.60 8.69 -0.47
N ASP A 76 32.86 7.79 0.18
CA ASP A 76 32.57 6.44 -0.29
C ASP A 76 31.09 6.13 -0.62
N ALA A 77 30.19 7.11 -0.55
CA ALA A 77 28.78 6.88 -0.83
C ALA A 77 28.50 6.70 -2.35
N ARG A 78 27.78 5.63 -2.73
CA ARG A 78 27.46 5.28 -4.14
C ARG A 78 25.98 5.43 -4.51
N ILE A 79 25.15 5.77 -3.54
CA ILE A 79 23.71 5.84 -3.69
C ILE A 79 23.28 7.20 -3.15
N VAL A 80 22.35 7.80 -3.85
CA VAL A 80 21.78 9.08 -3.48
C VAL A 80 20.31 8.88 -3.16
N GLY A 81 19.87 9.41 -2.03
CA GLY A 81 18.46 9.43 -1.65
C GLY A 81 17.94 10.86 -1.67
N ARG A 82 16.66 11.02 -2.01
CA ARG A 82 15.89 12.25 -1.72
C ARG A 82 15.08 12.02 -0.46
N PHE A 83 15.10 13.00 0.43
CA PHE A 83 14.44 12.98 1.73
C PHE A 83 13.67 14.29 1.91
N HIS A 84 12.53 14.22 2.60
CA HIS A 84 11.75 15.44 2.88
C HIS A 84 12.53 16.36 3.84
N VAL A 85 12.53 17.68 3.61
CA VAL A 85 13.34 18.65 4.38
C VAL A 85 13.03 18.57 5.89
N ASN A 86 11.75 18.35 6.23
CA ASN A 86 11.25 18.31 7.60
C ASN A 86 11.20 16.90 8.23
N ASP A 87 11.47 15.84 7.47
CA ASP A 87 11.40 14.46 7.97
C ASP A 87 12.61 13.65 7.48
N THR A 88 13.48 13.27 8.42
CA THR A 88 14.64 12.39 8.13
C THR A 88 14.25 11.00 7.68
N ASP A 89 13.05 10.57 8.02
CA ASP A 89 12.62 9.19 7.92
C ASP A 89 11.77 8.97 6.65
N TYR A 90 11.27 10.06 6.06
CA TYR A 90 10.55 9.99 4.79
C TYR A 90 11.48 10.00 3.58
N GLN A 91 11.68 8.82 3.00
CA GLN A 91 12.43 8.58 1.78
C GLN A 91 11.50 8.33 0.60
N PRO A 92 11.22 9.35 -0.24
CA PRO A 92 10.53 9.11 -1.49
C PRO A 92 11.35 8.29 -2.47
N LEU A 93 12.67 8.54 -2.62
CA LEU A 93 13.43 8.02 -3.76
C LEU A 93 14.89 7.70 -3.40
N VAL A 94 15.34 6.52 -3.77
CA VAL A 94 16.73 6.05 -3.63
C VAL A 94 17.23 5.63 -5.01
N VAL A 95 18.27 6.31 -5.52
CA VAL A 95 18.82 6.10 -6.85
C VAL A 95 20.27 5.61 -6.75
N GLY A 96 20.58 4.54 -7.46
CA GLY A 96 21.94 4.01 -7.59
C GLY A 96 22.42 3.97 -9.03
N HIS A 97 23.10 2.89 -9.38
CA HIS A 97 23.74 2.72 -10.69
C HIS A 97 22.71 2.45 -11.81
N ASP A 98 23.08 2.73 -13.07
CA ASP A 98 22.28 2.42 -14.26
C ASP A 98 20.81 2.90 -14.18
N ASP A 99 20.55 4.03 -13.52
CA ASP A 99 19.21 4.55 -13.22
C ASP A 99 18.33 3.58 -12.39
N TYR A 100 18.90 2.56 -11.76
CA TYR A 100 18.18 1.66 -10.87
C TYR A 100 17.78 2.39 -9.59
N ALA A 101 16.49 2.38 -9.29
CA ALA A 101 15.96 3.11 -8.15
C ALA A 101 14.87 2.33 -7.40
N TRP A 102 14.66 2.76 -6.16
CA TRP A 102 13.52 2.43 -5.32
C TRP A 102 12.78 3.71 -5.02
N LEU A 103 11.53 3.80 -5.45
CA LEU A 103 10.64 4.90 -5.16
C LEU A 103 9.53 4.42 -4.22
N LYS A 104 9.41 5.02 -3.04
CA LYS A 104 8.28 4.83 -2.14
C LYS A 104 7.04 5.38 -2.85
N TYR A 105 6.02 4.53 -3.02
CA TYR A 105 4.83 4.85 -3.80
C TYR A 105 3.62 4.97 -2.88
N GLY A 106 2.96 6.13 -2.91
CA GLY A 106 1.82 6.42 -2.04
C GLY A 106 1.85 7.84 -1.50
N PRO A 107 0.86 8.22 -0.68
CA PRO A 107 0.85 9.46 0.08
C PRO A 107 2.10 9.62 0.96
N GLU A 108 2.46 10.88 1.21
CA GLU A 108 3.73 11.31 1.84
C GLU A 108 3.93 10.81 3.27
N ASP A 109 2.90 10.27 3.91
CA ASP A 109 2.91 9.86 5.31
C ASP A 109 2.72 8.35 5.51
N GLN A 110 2.31 7.59 4.48
CA GLN A 110 1.91 6.18 4.67
C GLN A 110 2.70 5.16 3.84
N GLY A 111 3.21 5.55 2.66
CA GLY A 111 4.00 4.66 1.78
C GLY A 111 3.39 3.28 1.54
N ASN A 112 2.63 3.10 0.47
CA ASN A 112 1.84 1.89 0.29
C ASN A 112 2.52 0.80 -0.56
N GLY A 113 3.82 0.92 -0.77
CA GLY A 113 4.61 0.03 -1.61
C GLY A 113 5.81 0.74 -2.22
N TRP A 114 6.45 0.06 -3.17
CA TRP A 114 7.66 0.55 -3.82
C TRP A 114 7.61 0.33 -5.33
N ILE A 115 7.91 1.34 -6.13
CA ILE A 115 8.27 1.13 -7.54
C ILE A 115 9.78 0.87 -7.59
N VAL A 116 10.18 -0.22 -8.23
CA VAL A 116 11.57 -0.70 -8.25
C VAL A 116 12.00 -1.07 -9.65
N GLY A 117 13.16 -0.57 -10.09
CA GLY A 117 13.76 -0.91 -11.38
C GLY A 117 14.57 0.22 -12.02
N PRO A 118 15.05 0.03 -13.26
CA PRO A 118 15.73 1.07 -14.02
C PRO A 118 14.74 2.13 -14.51
N MET A 119 14.70 3.28 -13.84
CA MET A 119 13.67 4.30 -14.06
C MET A 119 14.23 5.72 -14.15
N LYS A 120 13.52 6.56 -14.90
CA LYS A 120 13.75 8.00 -14.93
C LYS A 120 12.68 8.68 -14.10
N VAL A 121 13.11 9.55 -13.19
CA VAL A 121 12.20 10.40 -12.40
C VAL A 121 12.34 11.84 -12.87
N ARG A 122 11.26 12.42 -13.37
CA ARG A 122 11.19 13.84 -13.79
C ARG A 122 9.90 14.42 -13.26
N GLU A 123 9.96 15.61 -12.63
CA GLU A 123 8.76 16.28 -12.08
C GLU A 123 7.92 15.35 -11.19
N SER A 124 8.61 14.54 -10.37
CA SER A 124 8.02 13.51 -9.50
C SER A 124 7.24 12.39 -10.20
N LYS A 125 7.36 12.29 -11.53
CA LYS A 125 6.78 11.24 -12.34
C LYS A 125 7.81 10.22 -12.78
N VAL A 126 7.41 8.96 -12.76
CA VAL A 126 8.22 7.80 -13.11
C VAL A 126 7.94 7.35 -14.54
N THR A 127 9.01 7.15 -15.30
CA THR A 127 8.97 6.47 -16.60
C THR A 127 10.07 5.42 -16.67
N GLY A 128 9.72 4.21 -17.08
CA GLY A 128 10.66 3.09 -17.18
C GLY A 128 9.99 1.82 -17.69
N ARG A 129 10.80 0.83 -18.07
CA ARG A 129 10.32 -0.46 -18.57
C ARG A 129 10.62 -1.57 -17.58
N GLY A 130 9.72 -2.54 -17.48
CA GLY A 130 9.86 -3.68 -16.57
C GLY A 130 10.04 -3.30 -15.10
N LEU A 131 9.47 -2.16 -14.68
CA LEU A 131 9.45 -1.73 -13.29
C LEU A 131 8.46 -2.60 -12.50
N GLY A 132 8.82 -2.96 -11.27
CA GLY A 132 7.92 -3.64 -10.36
C GLY A 132 7.34 -2.69 -9.34
N PHE A 133 6.01 -2.57 -9.29
CA PHE A 133 5.34 -2.12 -8.07
C PHE A 133 5.30 -3.29 -7.08
N ILE A 134 6.00 -3.17 -5.96
CA ILE A 134 6.08 -4.14 -4.88
C ILE A 134 5.08 -3.74 -3.81
N PHE A 135 4.16 -4.64 -3.50
CA PHE A 135 3.21 -4.44 -2.40
C PHE A 135 3.92 -4.49 -1.03
N PRO A 136 3.30 -3.98 0.06
CA PRO A 136 3.92 -3.93 1.39
C PRO A 136 4.33 -5.29 1.99
N ASP A 137 3.94 -6.40 1.37
CA ASP A 137 4.38 -7.73 1.81
C ASP A 137 5.75 -8.17 1.25
N PHE A 138 6.40 -7.29 0.47
CA PHE A 138 7.70 -7.49 -0.18
C PHE A 138 7.77 -8.79 -0.99
N HIS A 139 6.63 -9.23 -1.53
CA HIS A 139 6.54 -10.48 -2.27
C HIS A 139 5.66 -10.37 -3.50
N THR A 140 4.44 -9.86 -3.35
CA THR A 140 3.54 -9.66 -4.48
C THR A 140 3.96 -8.41 -5.24
N ALA A 141 4.00 -8.48 -6.56
CA ALA A 141 4.37 -7.37 -7.41
C ALA A 141 3.53 -7.30 -8.69
N ILE A 142 3.34 -6.10 -9.21
CA ILE A 142 2.86 -5.86 -10.58
C ILE A 142 4.03 -5.29 -11.37
N VAL A 143 4.53 -6.08 -12.32
CA VAL A 143 5.72 -5.74 -13.12
C VAL A 143 5.31 -5.37 -14.53
N GLY A 144 5.69 -4.18 -14.99
CA GLY A 144 5.36 -3.67 -16.31
C GLY A 144 6.03 -2.33 -16.63
N ASP A 145 5.55 -1.70 -17.68
CA ASP A 145 6.06 -0.42 -18.16
C ASP A 145 5.24 0.73 -17.59
N TYR A 146 5.95 1.78 -17.18
CA TYR A 146 5.39 3.01 -16.66
C TYR A 146 5.76 4.17 -17.58
N GLU A 147 4.80 5.05 -17.81
CA GLU A 147 5.02 6.35 -18.41
C GLU A 147 4.23 7.38 -17.62
N ASN A 148 4.94 8.38 -17.09
CA ASN A 148 4.37 9.44 -16.28
C ASN A 148 3.51 8.92 -15.10
N ASP A 149 4.06 7.98 -14.31
CA ASP A 149 3.42 7.25 -13.19
C ASP A 149 2.29 6.28 -13.55
N LYS A 150 1.91 6.19 -14.83
CA LYS A 150 0.82 5.32 -15.27
C LYS A 150 1.38 4.00 -15.76
N LEU A 151 0.85 2.90 -15.23
CA LEU A 151 1.15 1.53 -15.64
C LEU A 151 0.43 1.20 -16.97
N PHE A 152 1.10 0.56 -17.93
CA PHE A 152 0.48 0.22 -19.22
C PHE A 152 0.26 -1.29 -19.44
N ASN A 153 1.27 -2.11 -19.14
CA ASN A 153 1.29 -3.55 -19.45
C ASN A 153 1.80 -4.37 -18.25
N GLY A 154 1.25 -4.11 -17.08
CA GLY A 154 1.61 -4.78 -15.83
C GLY A 154 1.14 -6.22 -15.77
N HIS A 155 1.94 -7.06 -15.14
CA HIS A 155 1.60 -8.45 -14.85
C HIS A 155 1.94 -8.80 -13.41
N ASN A 156 1.04 -9.54 -12.75
CA ASN A 156 1.31 -10.09 -11.43
C ASN A 156 2.51 -11.05 -11.49
N ARG A 157 3.51 -10.79 -10.65
CA ARG A 157 4.66 -11.66 -10.43
C ARG A 157 5.04 -11.62 -8.96
N ASN A 158 5.70 -12.68 -8.48
CA ASN A 158 6.31 -12.64 -7.16
C ASN A 158 7.79 -12.28 -7.25
N VAL A 159 8.31 -11.64 -6.20
CA VAL A 159 9.76 -11.48 -6.00
C VAL A 159 10.37 -12.86 -5.74
N LYS A 160 11.29 -13.26 -6.63
CA LYS A 160 11.92 -14.60 -6.64
C LYS A 160 13.30 -14.59 -5.99
N ALA A 161 14.05 -13.51 -6.15
CA ALA A 161 15.39 -13.37 -5.61
C ALA A 161 15.76 -11.88 -5.48
N TYR A 162 16.80 -11.61 -4.71
CA TYR A 162 17.43 -10.29 -4.63
C TYR A 162 18.95 -10.41 -4.73
N ARG A 163 19.65 -9.31 -5.00
CA ARG A 163 21.12 -9.22 -4.90
C ARG A 163 21.55 -7.81 -4.52
N CYS A 164 22.79 -7.67 -4.05
CA CYS A 164 23.38 -6.36 -3.76
C CYS A 164 24.37 -5.95 -4.83
N ARG A 165 24.00 -4.97 -5.66
CA ARG A 165 24.92 -4.46 -6.68
C ARG A 165 25.24 -3.00 -6.39
N GLN A 166 26.53 -2.75 -6.10
CA GLN A 166 27.03 -1.40 -5.82
C GLN A 166 26.22 -0.66 -4.73
N GLY A 167 25.80 -1.40 -3.70
CA GLY A 167 25.01 -0.88 -2.58
C GLY A 167 23.51 -0.82 -2.82
N MET A 168 23.02 -1.05 -4.05
CA MET A 168 21.58 -1.14 -4.35
C MET A 168 21.09 -2.58 -4.21
N LEU A 169 19.90 -2.74 -3.63
CA LEU A 169 19.20 -4.00 -3.62
C LEU A 169 18.42 -4.16 -4.94
N GLU A 170 18.87 -5.05 -5.81
CA GLU A 170 18.19 -5.37 -7.07
C GLU A 170 17.25 -6.57 -6.87
N LEU A 171 16.12 -6.56 -7.58
CA LEU A 171 15.11 -7.62 -7.55
C LEU A 171 15.08 -8.45 -8.84
N GLN A 172 14.86 -9.75 -8.67
CA GLN A 172 14.48 -10.67 -9.73
C GLN A 172 13.08 -11.20 -9.46
N TYR A 173 12.24 -11.18 -10.50
CA TYR A 173 10.86 -11.65 -10.44
C TYR A 173 10.71 -13.07 -11.01
N GLU A 174 9.62 -13.74 -10.65
CA GLU A 174 9.22 -14.98 -11.30
C GLU A 174 9.00 -14.78 -12.82
N PRO A 175 9.21 -15.82 -13.64
CA PRO A 175 8.87 -15.77 -15.06
C PRO A 175 7.39 -15.49 -15.28
N LEU A 176 7.07 -14.81 -16.38
CA LEU A 176 5.68 -14.55 -16.75
C LEU A 176 4.94 -15.86 -17.03
N LYS A 177 3.75 -16.02 -16.46
CA LYS A 177 2.86 -17.15 -16.79
C LYS A 177 2.20 -16.90 -18.15
N LYS A 178 2.08 -17.95 -18.98
CA LYS A 178 1.56 -17.87 -20.38
C LYS A 178 0.20 -17.18 -20.51
N LEU A 179 -0.65 -17.26 -19.49
CA LEU A 179 -2.00 -16.67 -19.47
C LEU A 179 -2.17 -15.64 -18.34
N SER A 180 -1.08 -14.93 -18.01
CA SER A 180 -1.16 -13.88 -16.98
C SER A 180 -2.02 -12.72 -17.47
N PRO A 181 -3.03 -12.28 -16.72
CA PRO A 181 -3.79 -11.09 -17.08
C PRO A 181 -2.89 -9.84 -17.10
N VAL A 182 -3.32 -8.86 -17.87
CA VAL A 182 -2.69 -7.53 -17.98
C VAL A 182 -3.42 -6.55 -17.07
N PHE A 183 -2.66 -5.90 -16.20
CA PHE A 183 -3.06 -4.77 -15.37
C PHE A 183 -2.56 -3.48 -16.04
N LYS A 184 -3.44 -2.48 -16.15
CA LYS A 184 -3.13 -1.14 -16.67
C LYS A 184 -3.65 -0.12 -15.67
N TYR A 185 -3.08 1.07 -15.64
CA TYR A 185 -3.63 2.18 -14.90
C TYR A 185 -5.00 2.57 -15.48
N GLU A 186 -6.01 2.60 -14.62
CA GLU A 186 -7.39 2.96 -14.91
C GLU A 186 -8.02 3.51 -13.63
N ALA A 187 -7.72 4.77 -13.31
CA ALA A 187 -8.39 5.44 -12.20
C ALA A 187 -9.89 5.55 -12.46
N ALA A 188 -10.67 5.33 -11.40
CA ALA A 188 -12.11 5.51 -11.45
C ALA A 188 -12.46 7.00 -11.56
N ASN A 189 -13.69 7.27 -11.98
CA ASN A 189 -14.33 8.58 -11.93
C ASN A 189 -15.82 8.38 -11.59
N GLU A 190 -16.66 9.38 -11.82
CA GLU A 190 -18.09 9.36 -11.48
C GLU A 190 -18.89 8.26 -12.21
N THR A 191 -18.47 7.89 -13.43
CA THR A 191 -19.23 6.97 -14.30
C THR A 191 -18.45 5.73 -14.73
N PHE A 192 -17.14 5.71 -14.50
CA PHE A 192 -16.26 4.62 -14.87
C PHE A 192 -15.55 4.07 -13.64
N LEU A 193 -15.83 2.80 -13.30
CA LEU A 193 -15.15 2.10 -12.21
C LEU A 193 -13.91 1.34 -12.70
N THR A 194 -14.08 0.46 -13.69
CA THR A 194 -12.97 -0.30 -14.29
C THR A 194 -13.41 -0.97 -15.59
N SER A 195 -12.47 -1.13 -16.53
CA SER A 195 -12.69 -1.89 -17.76
C SER A 195 -12.66 -3.41 -17.57
N LYS A 196 -12.25 -3.91 -16.38
CA LYS A 196 -12.13 -5.34 -16.10
C LYS A 196 -12.65 -5.68 -14.71
N PRO A 197 -13.97 -5.64 -14.48
CA PRO A 197 -14.54 -5.72 -13.13
C PRO A 197 -14.30 -7.08 -12.45
N LEU A 198 -14.09 -8.14 -13.23
CA LEU A 198 -13.76 -9.49 -12.73
C LEU A 198 -12.26 -9.79 -12.64
N LEU A 199 -11.39 -8.83 -12.96
CA LEU A 199 -9.95 -8.99 -12.77
C LEU A 199 -9.58 -8.62 -11.33
N MET A 200 -9.58 -9.60 -10.44
CA MET A 200 -9.21 -9.40 -9.03
C MET A 200 -7.77 -8.92 -8.87
N ASP A 201 -7.58 -7.93 -7.99
CA ASP A 201 -6.26 -7.49 -7.58
C ASP A 201 -5.44 -8.67 -6.98
N PRO A 202 -4.17 -8.86 -7.41
CA PRO A 202 -3.36 -9.98 -6.94
C PRO A 202 -3.04 -9.97 -5.44
N TYR A 203 -2.97 -8.80 -4.81
CA TYR A 203 -2.73 -8.66 -3.38
C TYR A 203 -3.99 -9.01 -2.59
N ASP A 204 -5.14 -8.45 -2.97
CA ASP A 204 -6.45 -8.77 -2.41
C ASP A 204 -6.71 -10.29 -2.53
N LYS A 205 -6.48 -10.87 -3.72
CA LYS A 205 -6.65 -12.30 -3.99
C LYS A 205 -5.83 -13.18 -3.04
N ARG A 206 -4.67 -12.71 -2.61
CA ARG A 206 -3.78 -13.46 -1.72
C ARG A 206 -4.16 -13.28 -0.25
N ASN A 207 -4.68 -12.13 0.13
CA ASN A 207 -4.92 -11.79 1.52
C ASN A 207 -6.30 -12.17 2.02
N VAL A 208 -7.34 -12.08 1.18
CA VAL A 208 -8.73 -12.17 1.64
C VAL A 208 -9.63 -13.00 0.73
N TYR A 209 -10.71 -13.52 1.31
CA TYR A 209 -11.87 -14.09 0.61
C TYR A 209 -13.15 -13.52 1.21
N VAL A 210 -14.24 -13.67 0.46
CA VAL A 210 -15.58 -13.35 0.93
C VAL A 210 -16.31 -14.64 1.26
N ALA A 211 -17.03 -14.65 2.38
CA ALA A 211 -17.87 -15.75 2.84
C ALA A 211 -19.08 -15.19 3.60
N PRO A 212 -20.09 -15.99 3.98
CA PRO A 212 -21.13 -15.53 4.89
C PRO A 212 -20.53 -14.96 6.17
N SER A 213 -21.00 -13.79 6.60
CA SER A 213 -20.52 -13.11 7.82
C SER A 213 -20.94 -13.90 9.07
N GLY A 214 -20.13 -13.82 10.12
CA GLY A 214 -20.50 -14.30 11.45
C GLY A 214 -21.53 -13.40 12.16
N ILE A 215 -21.82 -12.21 11.62
CA ILE A 215 -22.85 -11.31 12.14
C ILE A 215 -24.23 -11.77 11.61
N PRO A 216 -25.21 -12.03 12.49
CA PRO A 216 -26.56 -12.42 12.07
C PRO A 216 -27.16 -11.42 11.09
N ASN A 217 -27.71 -11.93 9.98
CA ASN A 217 -28.38 -11.16 8.92
C ASN A 217 -27.51 -10.11 8.20
N ALA A 218 -26.19 -10.10 8.40
CA ALA A 218 -25.29 -9.16 7.71
C ALA A 218 -24.94 -9.61 6.27
N GLY A 219 -25.35 -10.81 5.86
CA GLY A 219 -25.05 -11.36 4.54
C GLY A 219 -23.60 -11.85 4.45
N GLN A 220 -22.78 -11.19 3.63
CA GLN A 220 -21.39 -11.56 3.39
C GLN A 220 -20.43 -10.76 4.29
N GLY A 221 -19.26 -11.30 4.55
CA GLY A 221 -18.15 -10.64 5.23
C GLY A 221 -16.82 -10.94 4.57
N LEU A 222 -15.80 -10.19 4.96
CA LEU A 222 -14.44 -10.34 4.47
C LEU A 222 -13.60 -11.15 5.47
N PHE A 223 -12.86 -12.15 4.99
CA PHE A 223 -12.09 -13.07 5.83
C PHE A 223 -10.65 -13.16 5.37
N ALA A 224 -9.71 -13.31 6.31
CA ALA A 224 -8.30 -13.45 6.00
C ALA A 224 -7.98 -14.85 5.42
N LYS A 225 -7.35 -14.93 4.24
CA LYS A 225 -6.83 -16.19 3.65
C LYS A 225 -5.56 -16.70 4.32
N ARG A 226 -4.85 -15.81 5.02
CA ARG A 226 -3.57 -16.07 5.69
C ARG A 226 -3.50 -15.22 6.95
N THR A 227 -2.54 -15.51 7.83
CA THR A 227 -2.22 -14.58 8.91
C THR A 227 -1.69 -13.27 8.32
N ILE A 228 -2.29 -12.16 8.75
CA ILE A 228 -1.92 -10.80 8.36
C ILE A 228 -1.32 -10.13 9.60
N PRO A 229 -0.06 -9.70 9.57
CA PRO A 229 0.55 -8.98 10.69
C PRO A 229 -0.19 -7.68 11.01
N ALA A 230 0.02 -7.13 12.21
CA ALA A 230 -0.43 -5.77 12.52
C ALA A 230 0.20 -4.74 11.59
N GLN A 231 -0.47 -3.60 11.42
CA GLN A 231 0.01 -2.44 10.64
C GLN A 231 0.42 -2.86 9.23
N THR A 232 -0.42 -3.65 8.56
CA THR A 232 -0.18 -4.15 7.20
C THR A 232 -1.42 -3.92 6.35
N LEU A 233 -1.22 -3.52 5.09
CA LEU A 233 -2.29 -3.44 4.10
C LEU A 233 -3.00 -4.80 3.97
N ILE A 234 -4.32 -4.79 3.92
CA ILE A 234 -5.15 -6.00 3.86
C ILE A 234 -5.73 -6.16 2.46
N VAL A 235 -6.53 -5.19 2.04
CA VAL A 235 -7.39 -5.25 0.86
C VAL A 235 -7.65 -3.84 0.34
N THR A 236 -7.82 -3.71 -0.97
CA THR A 236 -8.12 -2.46 -1.64
C THR A 236 -9.62 -2.14 -1.61
N TYR A 237 -9.98 -0.87 -1.49
CA TYR A 237 -11.35 -0.37 -1.65
C TYR A 237 -11.37 0.68 -2.76
N ALA A 238 -11.59 0.23 -4.00
CA ALA A 238 -11.74 1.10 -5.16
C ALA A 238 -13.23 1.29 -5.49
N GLY A 239 -13.65 2.52 -5.78
CA GLY A 239 -15.03 2.88 -6.08
C GLY A 239 -15.12 4.02 -7.09
N LEU A 240 -16.34 4.28 -7.58
CA LEU A 240 -16.67 5.49 -8.34
C LEU A 240 -16.46 6.71 -7.45
N HIS A 241 -16.10 7.84 -8.05
CA HIS A 241 -15.98 9.10 -7.33
C HIS A 241 -17.34 9.77 -7.24
N VAL A 242 -17.77 10.13 -6.04
CA VAL A 242 -19.04 10.82 -5.77
C VAL A 242 -18.69 12.15 -5.12
N TYR A 243 -18.87 13.24 -5.85
CA TYR A 243 -18.60 14.60 -5.35
C TYR A 243 -19.84 15.19 -4.66
N ASP A 244 -21.02 14.85 -5.16
CA ASP A 244 -22.29 15.16 -4.52
C ASP A 244 -23.03 13.86 -4.22
N GLU A 245 -23.32 13.60 -2.95
CA GLU A 245 -24.10 12.42 -2.57
C GLU A 245 -25.54 12.50 -3.10
N GLU A 246 -26.06 13.70 -3.38
CA GLU A 246 -27.38 13.89 -3.99
C GLU A 246 -27.49 13.23 -5.38
N ASP A 247 -26.36 13.06 -6.09
CA ASP A 247 -26.30 12.36 -7.38
C ASP A 247 -26.62 10.86 -7.28
N LEU A 248 -26.62 10.29 -6.08
CA LEU A 248 -27.01 8.91 -5.83
C LEU A 248 -28.53 8.72 -5.69
N TYR A 249 -29.30 9.81 -5.63
CA TYR A 249 -30.74 9.79 -5.41
C TYR A 249 -31.50 10.04 -6.71
N SER A 250 -32.70 9.46 -6.81
CA SER A 250 -33.74 9.94 -7.72
C SER A 250 -35.07 10.07 -6.97
N GLU A 251 -35.95 10.95 -7.43
CA GLU A 251 -37.27 11.19 -6.79
C GLU A 251 -38.13 9.91 -6.70
N ASP A 252 -37.89 8.95 -7.60
CA ASP A 252 -38.66 7.71 -7.71
C ASP A 252 -38.10 6.57 -6.82
N MET A 253 -36.97 6.77 -6.13
CA MET A 253 -36.37 5.74 -5.30
C MET A 253 -37.18 5.45 -4.04
N THR A 254 -37.35 4.16 -3.74
CA THR A 254 -37.83 3.68 -2.45
C THR A 254 -36.77 3.87 -1.35
N PRO A 255 -37.16 3.91 -0.06
CA PRO A 255 -36.20 4.00 1.04
C PRO A 255 -35.13 2.88 1.03
N ASP A 256 -35.51 1.67 0.61
CA ASP A 256 -34.58 0.53 0.51
C ASP A 256 -33.57 0.72 -0.63
N GLU A 257 -33.99 1.30 -1.77
CA GLU A 257 -33.07 1.63 -2.88
C GLU A 257 -32.10 2.74 -2.49
N VAL A 258 -32.57 3.74 -1.73
CA VAL A 258 -31.71 4.77 -1.16
C VAL A 258 -30.67 4.16 -0.22
N GLU A 259 -31.08 3.27 0.70
CA GLU A 259 -30.14 2.59 1.59
C GLU A 259 -29.13 1.74 0.80
N ASP A 260 -29.58 1.02 -0.23
CA ASP A 260 -28.71 0.17 -1.05
C ASP A 260 -27.70 0.98 -1.88
N ALA A 261 -28.09 2.16 -2.37
CA ALA A 261 -27.21 3.09 -3.10
C ALA A 261 -26.08 3.66 -2.21
N HIS A 262 -26.33 3.81 -0.91
CA HIS A 262 -25.40 4.38 0.06
C HIS A 262 -24.60 3.32 0.84
N LYS A 263 -24.97 2.04 0.76
CA LYS A 263 -24.39 0.98 1.60
C LYS A 263 -22.86 0.85 1.52
N ASN A 264 -22.29 1.17 0.35
CA ASN A 264 -20.86 1.09 0.06
C ASN A 264 -20.22 2.48 -0.11
N LEU A 265 -20.92 3.54 0.28
CA LEU A 265 -20.40 4.89 0.22
C LEU A 265 -19.38 5.09 1.35
N MET A 266 -18.23 5.64 1.01
CA MET A 266 -17.14 5.87 1.95
C MET A 266 -16.43 7.17 1.59
N SER A 267 -16.40 8.14 2.50
CA SER A 267 -15.63 9.38 2.31
C SER A 267 -14.16 9.07 1.99
N TYR A 268 -13.66 9.70 0.92
CA TYR A 268 -12.24 9.69 0.61
C TYR A 268 -11.57 10.86 1.32
N ASP A 269 -12.03 12.07 1.07
CA ASP A 269 -11.62 13.31 1.73
C ASP A 269 -12.81 14.27 1.80
N ASP A 270 -12.54 15.57 1.97
CA ASP A 270 -13.55 16.63 2.00
C ASP A 270 -14.14 16.94 0.61
N ASP A 271 -13.47 16.52 -0.47
CA ASP A 271 -13.87 16.82 -1.84
C ASP A 271 -14.78 15.72 -2.42
N TYR A 272 -14.53 14.45 -2.10
CA TYR A 272 -15.33 13.35 -2.66
C TYR A 272 -15.37 12.08 -1.79
N ALA A 273 -16.33 11.22 -2.11
CA ALA A 273 -16.49 9.87 -1.59
C ALA A 273 -16.25 8.81 -2.67
N LEU A 274 -15.96 7.59 -2.23
CA LEU A 274 -15.90 6.39 -3.06
C LEU A 274 -17.19 5.59 -2.90
N ASN A 275 -17.78 5.14 -4.01
CA ASN A 275 -18.94 4.25 -3.97
C ASN A 275 -18.78 3.00 -4.85
N ILE A 276 -19.35 1.88 -4.41
CA ILE A 276 -19.60 0.73 -5.27
C ILE A 276 -21.12 0.60 -5.43
N PRO A 277 -21.65 0.84 -6.64
CA PRO A 277 -23.08 0.90 -6.84
C PRO A 277 -23.76 -0.47 -6.62
N PRO A 278 -25.09 -0.48 -6.40
CA PRO A 278 -25.89 -1.69 -6.21
C PRO A 278 -25.62 -2.81 -7.21
N ASP A 279 -25.61 -2.50 -8.50
CA ASP A 279 -25.40 -3.43 -9.61
C ASP A 279 -23.99 -4.05 -9.62
N MET A 280 -23.01 -3.36 -9.04
CA MET A 280 -21.63 -3.84 -8.85
C MET A 280 -21.35 -4.40 -7.45
N SER A 281 -22.35 -4.51 -6.59
CA SER A 281 -22.15 -5.05 -5.23
C SER A 281 -22.01 -6.58 -5.20
N SER A 282 -22.38 -7.28 -6.28
CA SER A 282 -22.24 -8.72 -6.40
C SER A 282 -20.84 -9.12 -6.88
N LEU A 283 -20.25 -10.17 -6.29
CA LEU A 283 -18.95 -10.71 -6.73
C LEU A 283 -18.96 -11.28 -8.15
N HIS A 284 -20.15 -11.56 -8.69
CA HIS A 284 -20.33 -11.98 -10.07
C HIS A 284 -20.25 -10.81 -11.06
N GLN A 285 -20.45 -9.59 -10.58
CA GLN A 285 -20.38 -8.37 -11.38
C GLN A 285 -19.05 -7.65 -11.16
N TYR A 286 -18.58 -7.58 -9.91
CA TYR A 286 -17.34 -6.90 -9.55
C TYR A 286 -16.58 -7.66 -8.45
N CYS A 287 -15.31 -7.95 -8.72
CA CYS A 287 -14.37 -8.47 -7.73
C CYS A 287 -12.95 -7.94 -7.95
N SER A 288 -12.81 -6.80 -8.63
CA SER A 288 -11.51 -6.17 -8.88
C SER A 288 -10.84 -5.69 -7.60
N SER A 289 -11.64 -5.18 -6.67
CA SER A 289 -11.26 -4.94 -5.28
C SER A 289 -12.34 -5.52 -4.36
N LEU A 290 -12.02 -5.78 -3.08
CA LEU A 290 -12.94 -6.47 -2.15
C LEU A 290 -13.20 -5.70 -0.84
N GLY A 291 -12.69 -4.47 -0.70
CA GLY A 291 -12.81 -3.67 0.52
C GLY A 291 -14.25 -3.46 0.97
N HIS A 292 -15.18 -3.23 0.05
CA HIS A 292 -16.62 -3.04 0.30
C HIS A 292 -17.35 -4.26 0.89
N LYS A 293 -16.67 -5.40 1.03
CA LYS A 293 -17.22 -6.61 1.67
C LYS A 293 -16.88 -6.72 3.15
N VAL A 294 -16.10 -5.78 3.68
CA VAL A 294 -15.84 -5.69 5.12
C VAL A 294 -17.15 -5.42 5.85
N GLN A 295 -17.22 -5.83 7.11
CA GLN A 295 -18.37 -5.56 7.95
C GLN A 295 -18.03 -4.63 9.10
N HIS A 296 -19.07 -4.01 9.63
CA HIS A 296 -18.96 -3.10 10.76
C HIS A 296 -18.81 -3.83 12.11
N LYS A 297 -17.95 -3.30 12.99
CA LYS A 297 -17.89 -3.65 14.41
C LYS A 297 -17.37 -2.50 15.27
N PHE A 298 -18.17 -2.06 16.23
CA PHE A 298 -17.79 -0.99 17.18
C PHE A 298 -16.63 -1.32 18.13
N LYS A 299 -16.64 -2.52 18.72
CA LYS A 299 -15.69 -2.91 19.77
C LYS A 299 -14.63 -3.84 19.22
N ASN A 300 -13.37 -3.43 19.37
CA ASN A 300 -12.19 -4.17 18.93
C ASN A 300 -12.24 -4.58 17.43
N PRO A 301 -12.53 -3.64 16.50
CA PRO A 301 -12.28 -3.91 15.09
C PRO A 301 -10.80 -4.26 14.89
N ASN A 302 -10.52 -5.16 13.94
CA ASN A 302 -9.17 -5.66 13.68
C ASN A 302 -8.53 -5.04 12.45
N ALA A 303 -9.25 -4.15 11.76
CA ALA A 303 -8.79 -3.34 10.67
C ALA A 303 -9.34 -1.91 10.77
N ASP A 304 -8.76 -1.01 9.98
CA ASP A 304 -9.23 0.35 9.81
C ASP A 304 -9.03 0.84 8.36
N PHE A 305 -9.69 1.93 8.00
CA PHE A 305 -9.54 2.55 6.68
C PHE A 305 -8.23 3.33 6.59
N VAL A 306 -7.53 3.18 5.47
CA VAL A 306 -6.26 3.87 5.19
C VAL A 306 -6.26 4.41 3.77
N PHE A 307 -5.39 5.39 3.50
CA PHE A 307 -5.18 5.88 2.15
C PHE A 307 -4.26 4.93 1.38
N PHE A 308 -4.57 4.71 0.10
CA PHE A 308 -3.75 3.85 -0.76
C PHE A 308 -3.64 4.41 -2.18
N LYS A 309 -2.41 4.63 -2.65
CA LYS A 309 -2.16 4.79 -4.09
C LYS A 309 -1.87 3.43 -4.73
N HIS A 310 -2.82 2.93 -5.50
CA HIS A 310 -2.74 1.65 -6.20
C HIS A 310 -2.23 1.84 -7.66
N PRO A 311 -1.32 1.00 -8.18
CA PRO A 311 -0.77 1.16 -9.55
C PRO A 311 -1.81 0.99 -10.67
N ARG A 312 -2.92 0.30 -10.37
CA ARG A 312 -4.10 0.17 -11.24
C ARG A 312 -5.14 1.27 -11.00
N PHE A 313 -5.64 1.42 -9.78
CA PHE A 313 -6.82 2.24 -9.49
C PHE A 313 -6.48 3.70 -9.15
N GLY A 314 -5.21 4.06 -9.00
CA GLY A 314 -4.82 5.39 -8.55
C GLY A 314 -5.08 5.58 -7.06
N TYR A 315 -5.52 6.78 -6.67
CA TYR A 315 -5.80 7.12 -5.28
C TYR A 315 -7.14 6.52 -4.85
N VAL A 316 -7.08 5.62 -3.87
CA VAL A 316 -8.22 4.88 -3.33
C VAL A 316 -8.09 4.75 -1.82
N ARG A 317 -9.11 4.23 -1.16
CA ARG A 317 -8.99 3.74 0.22
C ARG A 317 -8.57 2.27 0.20
N ALA A 318 -8.15 1.79 1.36
CA ALA A 318 -7.89 0.39 1.62
C ALA A 318 -8.16 0.08 3.09
N LEU A 319 -8.02 -1.19 3.46
CA LEU A 319 -8.00 -1.59 4.86
C LEU A 319 -6.57 -1.87 5.32
N GLY A 320 -6.19 -1.34 6.47
CA GLY A 320 -4.97 -1.67 7.20
C GLY A 320 -5.29 -2.44 8.48
N SER A 321 -4.49 -3.44 8.83
CA SER A 321 -4.68 -4.20 10.07
C SER A 321 -4.25 -3.38 11.29
N THR A 322 -5.08 -3.34 12.34
CA THR A 322 -4.73 -2.66 13.61
C THR A 322 -4.00 -3.59 14.58
N ARG A 323 -4.17 -4.91 14.39
CA ARG A 323 -3.47 -5.99 15.08
C ARG A 323 -3.24 -7.15 14.13
N THR A 324 -2.50 -8.16 14.59
CA THR A 324 -2.42 -9.42 13.85
C THR A 324 -3.82 -10.04 13.69
N ILE A 325 -4.17 -10.40 12.46
CA ILE A 325 -5.41 -11.08 12.07
C ILE A 325 -5.05 -12.52 11.69
N GLN A 326 -5.69 -13.49 12.31
CA GLN A 326 -5.42 -14.89 12.03
C GLN A 326 -6.05 -15.35 10.72
N ARG A 327 -5.49 -16.40 10.12
CA ARG A 327 -6.10 -17.06 8.98
C ARG A 327 -7.53 -17.50 9.33
N HIS A 328 -8.47 -17.26 8.43
CA HIS A 328 -9.92 -17.49 8.55
C HIS A 328 -10.64 -16.61 9.57
N GLU A 329 -9.96 -15.65 10.20
CA GLU A 329 -10.62 -14.64 11.02
C GLU A 329 -11.37 -13.64 10.12
N GLU A 330 -12.59 -13.28 10.54
CA GLU A 330 -13.37 -12.23 9.88
C GLU A 330 -12.77 -10.85 10.17
N ILE A 331 -12.76 -10.01 9.15
CA ILE A 331 -12.18 -8.67 9.18
C ILE A 331 -13.30 -7.68 9.39
N PHE A 332 -13.15 -6.84 10.41
CA PHE A 332 -14.10 -5.81 10.78
C PHE A 332 -13.42 -4.46 10.93
N VAL A 333 -14.17 -3.42 10.60
CA VAL A 333 -13.82 -2.01 10.78
C VAL A 333 -14.92 -1.31 11.58
N ASP A 334 -14.61 -0.18 12.17
CA ASP A 334 -15.64 0.76 12.58
C ASP A 334 -16.03 1.61 11.35
N TYR A 335 -17.33 1.82 11.11
CA TYR A 335 -17.78 2.60 9.94
C TYR A 335 -17.82 4.09 10.27
N TYR A 336 -17.72 4.46 11.54
CA TYR A 336 -17.66 5.85 11.98
C TYR A 336 -18.86 6.71 11.56
N TYR A 337 -20.01 6.11 11.26
CA TYR A 337 -21.23 6.89 11.02
C TYR A 337 -21.55 7.76 12.23
N SER A 338 -21.89 9.02 11.96
CA SER A 338 -22.42 9.94 12.95
C SER A 338 -23.81 9.47 13.38
N ILE A 339 -23.96 9.05 14.63
CA ILE A 339 -25.24 8.57 15.20
C ILE A 339 -26.36 9.62 15.14
N LYS A 340 -25.99 10.91 15.07
CA LYS A 340 -26.95 12.01 14.93
C LYS A 340 -27.17 12.43 13.47
N GLY A 341 -26.33 11.99 12.55
CA GLY A 341 -26.43 12.36 11.13
C GLY A 341 -27.62 11.67 10.48
N ASP A 342 -28.29 12.37 9.58
CA ASP A 342 -29.51 11.88 8.92
C ASP A 342 -29.23 10.63 8.06
N ARG A 343 -28.01 10.52 7.53
CA ARG A 343 -27.54 9.41 6.68
C ARG A 343 -27.07 8.17 7.46
N CYS A 344 -27.22 8.14 8.78
CA CYS A 344 -26.82 6.98 9.59
C CYS A 344 -27.86 5.85 9.49
N PRO A 345 -27.49 4.65 8.98
CA PRO A 345 -28.43 3.55 8.79
C PRO A 345 -29.09 3.07 10.08
N ASN A 346 -30.36 2.64 9.99
CA ASN A 346 -31.13 2.20 11.15
C ASN A 346 -30.51 1.00 11.87
N TRP A 347 -29.94 0.05 11.13
CA TRP A 347 -29.24 -1.10 11.72
C TRP A 347 -28.02 -0.66 12.55
N TYR A 348 -27.31 0.37 12.11
CA TYR A 348 -26.13 0.90 12.79
C TYR A 348 -26.53 1.63 14.08
N ARG A 349 -27.56 2.48 14.04
CA ARG A 349 -28.11 3.15 15.25
C ARG A 349 -28.60 2.14 16.27
N THR A 350 -29.34 1.13 15.82
CA THR A 350 -29.84 0.05 16.67
C THR A 350 -28.69 -0.68 17.35
N LEU A 351 -27.67 -1.08 16.59
CA LEU A 351 -26.48 -1.73 17.11
C LEU A 351 -25.70 -0.82 18.07
N TYR A 352 -25.58 0.47 17.77
CA TYR A 352 -24.91 1.44 18.63
C TYR A 352 -25.57 1.51 20.01
N HIS A 353 -26.90 1.62 20.05
CA HIS A 353 -27.66 1.66 21.30
C HIS A 353 -27.58 0.32 22.05
N GLN A 354 -27.54 -0.81 21.36
CA GLN A 354 -27.30 -2.11 22.01
C GLN A 354 -25.91 -2.20 22.66
N VAL A 355 -24.87 -1.69 21.97
CA VAL A 355 -23.47 -1.82 22.40
C VAL A 355 -23.06 -0.80 23.47
N PHE A 356 -23.60 0.42 23.41
CA PHE A 356 -23.19 1.55 24.25
C PHE A 356 -24.31 2.10 25.16
N GLY A 357 -25.58 1.75 24.90
CA GLY A 357 -26.71 2.24 25.66
C GLY A 357 -26.88 3.77 25.58
N THR A 358 -27.52 4.34 26.60
CA THR A 358 -27.77 5.79 26.72
C THR A 358 -26.52 6.59 27.10
N LYS A 359 -25.48 5.94 27.63
CA LYS A 359 -24.22 6.59 28.01
C LYS A 359 -23.35 6.99 26.81
N GLY A 360 -23.66 6.43 25.63
CA GLY A 360 -22.90 6.67 24.40
C GLY A 360 -21.51 6.02 24.41
N ARG A 361 -20.84 6.10 23.25
CA ARG A 361 -19.46 5.65 23.09
C ARG A 361 -18.57 6.42 24.08
N PRO A 362 -17.70 5.76 24.87
CA PRO A 362 -16.74 6.45 25.73
C PRO A 362 -15.95 7.47 24.89
N LYS A 363 -15.79 8.69 25.41
CA LYS A 363 -14.89 9.68 24.81
C LYS A 363 -13.45 9.17 24.95
N GLY A 364 -13.00 8.41 23.95
CA GLY A 364 -11.64 7.92 23.81
C GLY A 364 -11.32 7.91 22.32
N ASN A 365 -10.38 8.77 21.93
CA ASN A 365 -9.77 8.94 20.61
C ASN A 365 -10.62 8.44 19.43
N VAL A 366 -11.70 9.15 19.13
CA VAL A 366 -12.45 8.99 17.86
C VAL A 366 -11.61 9.50 16.67
N GLU A 367 -10.56 10.27 16.95
CA GLU A 367 -9.42 10.47 16.07
C GLU A 367 -8.29 9.55 16.53
N SER A 368 -8.23 8.32 16.02
CA SER A 368 -6.90 7.76 15.83
C SER A 368 -6.22 8.66 14.82
N ASP A 369 -5.18 9.34 15.26
CA ASP A 369 -4.25 10.11 14.42
C ASP A 369 -3.64 9.15 13.38
N PHE A 370 -4.36 8.95 12.27
CA PHE A 370 -4.11 7.95 11.22
C PHE A 370 -2.87 8.27 10.37
N SER A 371 -2.34 9.48 10.53
CA SER A 371 -1.02 9.89 10.06
C SER A 371 0.12 8.96 10.54
N ARG A 372 -0.15 8.07 11.52
CA ARG A 372 0.86 7.21 12.16
C ARG A 372 0.88 5.75 11.70
N LEU A 373 -0.04 5.30 10.85
CA LEU A 373 0.04 3.94 10.29
C LEU A 373 1.06 3.91 9.14
N ASN A 374 2.33 3.94 9.53
CA ASN A 374 3.46 3.70 8.63
C ASN A 374 3.53 2.20 8.30
N PHE A 375 3.19 1.83 7.07
CA PHE A 375 3.39 0.47 6.56
C PHE A 375 4.89 0.25 6.30
N ASN A 376 5.62 -0.20 7.31
CA ASN A 376 7.06 -0.53 7.24
C ASN A 376 7.36 -1.89 6.63
#